data_AF-A0A1F7NSA7-F1
#
_entry.id   AF-A0A1F7NSA7-F1
#
_cell.length_a   1.000
_cell.length_b   1.000
_cell.length_c   1.000
_cell.angle_alpha   90.00
_cell.angle_beta   90.00
_cell.angle_gamma   90.00
#
_symmetry.space_group_name_H-M   'P 1'
#
loop_
_entity.id
_entity.type
_entity.pdbx_description
1 polymer ?
#
loop_
_entity_poly.entity_id
_entity_poly.type
_entity_poly.pdbx_seq_one_letter_code
_entity_poly.pdbx_strand_id
1 'polypeptide(L)'
;MSAAPATVGPLLDRFPRLWVELSYRTDVAPGGALDPAWRALFLRHADRFMVGTDTWTPSRWETLREGMRLVQDWLAQLPHEVAEQIAWKNGERLFPPSP
;
A
#
# COMPACT_ATOMS: atom_id res chain seq x y z
N MET A 1 -14.32 -4.36 7.95
CA MET A 1 -13.95 -4.75 6.58
C MET A 1 -13.33 -3.54 5.90
N SER A 2 -12.24 -3.74 5.15
CA SER A 2 -11.61 -2.68 4.35
C SER A 2 -12.41 -2.42 3.07
N ALA A 3 -12.41 -1.18 2.58
CA ALA A 3 -13.10 -0.82 1.34
C ALA A 3 -12.40 -1.47 0.12
N ALA A 4 -13.18 -2.10 -0.76
CA ALA A 4 -12.67 -2.78 -1.95
C ALA A 4 -12.11 -1.79 -3.01
N PRO A 5 -11.30 -2.24 -3.98
CA PRO A 5 -10.82 -1.40 -5.08
C PRO A 5 -11.92 -0.60 -5.79
N ALA A 6 -13.09 -1.22 -5.99
CA ALA A 6 -14.24 -0.59 -6.63
C ALA A 6 -14.81 0.61 -5.85
N THR A 7 -14.58 0.67 -4.53
CA THR A 7 -14.91 1.82 -3.70
C THR A 7 -13.74 2.80 -3.63
N VAL A 8 -12.52 2.30 -3.46
CA VAL A 8 -11.32 3.14 -3.27
C VAL A 8 -10.99 3.96 -4.54
N GLY A 9 -11.10 3.36 -5.72
CA GLY A 9 -10.80 4.02 -7.00
C GLY A 9 -11.62 5.31 -7.23
N PRO A 10 -12.96 5.26 -7.21
CA PRO A 10 -13.78 6.45 -7.38
C PRO A 10 -13.53 7.54 -6.32
N LEU A 11 -13.15 7.15 -5.10
CA LEU A 11 -12.78 8.11 -4.05
C LEU A 11 -11.45 8.80 -4.37
N LEU A 12 -10.45 8.06 -4.84
CA LEU A 12 -9.18 8.63 -5.29
C LEU A 12 -9.37 9.55 -6.51
N ASP A 13 -10.22 9.17 -7.46
CA ASP A 13 -10.54 10.00 -8.63
C ASP A 13 -11.23 11.32 -8.22
N ARG A 14 -12.13 11.26 -7.23
CA ARG A 14 -12.90 12.42 -6.76
C ARG A 14 -12.11 13.36 -5.85
N PHE A 15 -11.23 12.82 -5.01
CA PHE A 15 -10.59 13.57 -3.94
C PHE A 15 -9.07 13.65 -4.14
N PRO A 16 -8.55 14.72 -4.77
CA PRO A 16 -7.13 14.84 -5.13
C PRO A 16 -6.19 14.99 -3.91
N ARG A 17 -6.74 15.06 -2.70
CA ARG A 17 -5.98 15.09 -1.43
C ARG A 17 -6.12 13.81 -0.61
N LEU A 18 -6.84 12.81 -1.10
CA LEU A 18 -6.99 11.51 -0.43
C LEU A 18 -5.72 10.66 -0.57
N TRP A 19 -5.31 10.02 0.53
CA TRP A 19 -4.21 9.07 0.59
C TRP A 19 -4.72 7.73 1.09
N VAL A 20 -4.06 6.65 0.68
CA VAL A 20 -4.38 5.29 1.12
C VAL A 20 -3.15 4.65 1.74
N GLU A 21 -3.31 4.19 2.97
CA GLU A 21 -2.33 3.39 3.69
C GLU A 21 -2.81 1.92 3.67
N LEU A 22 -1.88 0.98 3.45
CA LEU A 22 -2.19 -0.41 3.07
C LEU A 22 -2.08 -1.43 4.21
N SER A 23 -1.87 -1.00 5.46
CA SER A 23 -1.81 -1.89 6.61
C SER A 23 -3.09 -2.72 6.74
N TYR A 24 -2.92 -3.96 7.21
CA TYR A 24 -4.01 -4.90 7.46
C TYR A 24 -4.89 -5.23 6.23
N ARG A 25 -4.40 -4.97 5.01
CA ARG A 25 -5.06 -5.41 3.79
C ARG A 25 -4.58 -6.80 3.39
N THR A 26 -5.51 -7.75 3.34
CA THR A 26 -5.29 -9.11 2.83
C THR A 26 -5.72 -9.27 1.37
N ASP A 27 -6.42 -8.27 0.82
CA ASP A 27 -7.03 -8.31 -0.51
C ASP A 27 -6.15 -7.68 -1.61
N VAL A 28 -5.02 -7.06 -1.24
CA VAL A 28 -4.06 -6.49 -2.23
C VAL A 28 -3.44 -7.61 -3.05
N ALA A 29 -3.04 -8.69 -2.40
CA ALA A 29 -2.42 -9.83 -3.07
C ALA A 29 -2.92 -11.15 -2.44
N PRO A 30 -4.19 -11.53 -2.66
CA PRO A 30 -4.73 -12.76 -2.10
C PRO A 30 -3.94 -13.96 -2.63
N GLY A 31 -3.37 -14.76 -1.72
CA GLY A 31 -2.51 -15.88 -2.09
C GLY A 31 -1.15 -15.48 -2.70
N GLY A 32 -0.73 -14.22 -2.52
CA GLY A 32 0.56 -13.70 -2.97
C GLY A 32 0.58 -13.12 -4.38
N ALA A 33 -0.47 -13.33 -5.17
CA ALA A 33 -0.60 -12.71 -6.50
C ALA A 33 -1.31 -11.36 -6.39
N LEU A 34 -0.69 -10.30 -6.91
CA LEU A 34 -1.26 -8.95 -6.90
C LEU A 34 -2.60 -8.93 -7.64
N ASP A 35 -3.65 -8.50 -6.94
CA ASP A 35 -5.00 -8.40 -7.50
C ASP A 35 -5.02 -7.39 -8.67
N PRO A 36 -5.62 -7.74 -9.83
CA PRO A 36 -5.63 -6.87 -11.00
C PRO A 36 -6.30 -5.51 -10.77
N ALA A 37 -7.32 -5.42 -9.92
CA ALA A 37 -7.98 -4.16 -9.63
C ALA A 37 -7.10 -3.28 -8.73
N TRP A 38 -6.45 -3.86 -7.73
CA TRP A 38 -5.41 -3.17 -6.94
C TRP A 38 -4.26 -2.69 -7.82
N ARG A 39 -3.77 -3.55 -8.72
CA ARG A 39 -2.73 -3.20 -9.69
C ARG A 39 -3.11 -1.98 -10.53
N ALA A 40 -4.33 -1.94 -11.04
CA ALA A 40 -4.82 -0.82 -11.85
C ALA A 40 -4.85 0.49 -11.04
N LEU A 41 -5.25 0.44 -9.76
CA LEU A 41 -5.24 1.62 -8.89
C LEU A 41 -3.82 2.09 -8.58
N PHE A 42 -2.91 1.17 -8.27
CA PHE A 42 -1.50 1.50 -8.02
C PHE A 42 -0.83 2.15 -9.21
N LEU A 43 -1.12 1.69 -10.44
CA LEU A 43 -0.62 2.34 -11.65
C LEU A 43 -1.22 3.72 -11.86
N ARG A 44 -2.53 3.89 -11.62
CA ARG A 44 -3.24 5.15 -11.89
C ARG A 44 -2.93 6.24 -10.85
N HIS A 45 -2.70 5.86 -9.60
CA HIS A 45 -2.47 6.78 -8.48
C HIS A 45 -1.21 6.41 -7.70
N ALA A 46 -0.11 6.11 -8.42
CA ALA A 46 1.15 5.62 -7.85
C ALA A 46 1.71 6.53 -6.74
N ASP A 47 1.38 7.82 -6.77
CA ASP A 47 1.82 8.85 -5.85
C ASP A 47 0.92 8.97 -4.59
N ARG A 48 -0.11 8.12 -4.44
CA ARG A 48 -1.16 8.26 -3.41
C ARG A 48 -1.29 7.08 -2.44
N PHE A 49 -0.44 6.07 -2.57
CA PHE A 49 -0.44 4.88 -1.72
C PHE A 49 0.82 4.81 -0.85
N MET A 50 0.68 4.26 0.36
CA MET A 50 1.79 4.01 1.27
C MET A 50 1.64 2.64 1.93
N VAL A 51 2.77 2.04 2.28
CA VAL A 51 2.82 0.87 3.15
C VAL A 51 2.98 1.30 4.60
N GLY A 52 2.19 0.70 5.48
CA GLY A 52 2.37 0.72 6.93
C GLY A 52 2.14 -0.67 7.51
N THR A 53 2.56 -0.85 8.75
CA THR A 53 2.62 -2.16 9.41
C THR A 53 1.56 -2.33 10.50
N ASP A 54 1.04 -1.22 11.02
CA ASP A 54 0.07 -1.17 12.13
C ASP A 54 0.50 -2.05 13.34
N THR A 55 1.76 -1.95 13.77
CA THR A 55 2.36 -2.74 14.87
C THR A 55 2.06 -2.16 16.26
N TRP A 56 0.77 -1.96 16.58
CA TRP A 56 0.32 -1.32 17.82
C TRP A 56 0.28 -2.24 19.06
N THR A 57 0.46 -3.55 18.90
CA THR A 57 0.58 -4.53 20.01
C THR A 57 1.87 -5.34 19.90
N PRO A 58 2.42 -5.87 21.01
CA PRO A 58 3.60 -6.75 20.99
C PRO A 58 3.46 -7.94 20.04
N SER A 59 2.32 -8.63 20.04
CA SER A 59 2.08 -9.79 19.17
C SER A 59 2.19 -9.49 17.68
N ARG A 60 1.97 -8.25 17.24
CA ARG A 60 2.15 -7.88 15.83
C ARG A 60 3.61 -7.74 15.43
N TRP A 61 4.50 -7.46 16.37
CA TRP A 61 5.93 -7.46 16.10
C TRP A 61 6.43 -8.87 15.74
N GLU A 62 5.83 -9.91 16.30
CA GLU A 62 6.17 -11.31 16.00
C GLU A 62 5.90 -11.67 14.52
N THR A 63 4.87 -11.09 13.92
CA THR A 63 4.49 -11.35 12.52
C THR A 63 5.01 -10.29 11.53
N LEU A 64 5.68 -9.24 12.02
CA LEU A 64 6.09 -8.10 11.20
C LEU A 64 6.95 -8.53 10.01
N ARG A 65 7.92 -9.42 10.25
CA ARG A 65 8.83 -9.90 9.20
C ARG A 65 8.09 -10.62 8.07
N GLU A 66 7.16 -11.51 8.43
CA GLU A 66 6.33 -12.24 7.46
C GLU A 66 5.43 -11.26 6.67
N GLY A 67 4.78 -10.33 7.38
CA GLY A 67 3.96 -9.30 6.75
C GLY A 67 4.74 -8.43 5.77
N MET A 68 5.94 -7.97 6.15
CA MET A 68 6.80 -7.16 5.27
C MET A 68 7.30 -7.95 4.06
N ARG A 69 7.55 -9.25 4.20
CA ARG A 69 7.89 -10.11 3.06
C ARG A 69 6.74 -10.19 2.06
N LEU A 70 5.51 -10.42 2.53
CA LEU A 70 4.33 -10.42 1.66
C LEU A 70 4.16 -9.08 0.93
N VAL A 71 4.45 -7.98 1.62
CA VAL A 71 4.45 -6.65 1.01
C VAL A 71 5.50 -6.53 -0.11
N GLN A 72 6.73 -6.95 0.16
CA GLN A 72 7.80 -6.94 -0.84
C GLN A 72 7.47 -7.83 -2.04
N ASP A 73 6.86 -8.99 -1.81
CA ASP A 73 6.49 -9.95 -2.85
C ASP A 73 5.46 -9.38 -3.85
N TRP A 74 4.45 -8.62 -3.38
CA TRP A 74 3.50 -7.99 -4.30
C TRP A 74 4.01 -6.68 -4.89
N LEU A 75 4.86 -5.93 -4.18
CA LEU A 75 5.53 -4.76 -4.75
C LEU A 75 6.43 -5.15 -5.94
N ALA A 76 7.08 -6.31 -5.88
CA ALA A 76 7.92 -6.84 -6.96
C ALA A 76 7.13 -7.16 -8.25
N GLN A 77 5.79 -7.22 -8.19
CA GLN A 77 4.92 -7.45 -9.34
C GLN A 77 4.50 -6.14 -10.05
N LEU A 78 4.94 -4.99 -9.54
CA LEU A 78 4.74 -3.66 -10.12
C LEU A 78 5.98 -3.21 -10.90
N PRO A 79 5.84 -2.22 -11.83
CA PRO A 79 6.99 -1.50 -12.34
C PRO A 79 7.81 -0.89 -11.20
N HIS A 80 9.13 -0.95 -11.31
CA HIS A 80 10.07 -0.54 -10.26
C HIS A 80 9.76 0.85 -9.67
N GLU A 81 9.51 1.83 -10.53
CA GLU A 81 9.21 3.21 -10.13
C GLU A 81 7.91 3.34 -9.30
N VAL A 82 6.89 2.54 -9.62
CA VAL A 82 5.62 2.52 -8.87
C VAL A 82 5.84 1.81 -7.53
N ALA A 83 6.57 0.70 -7.53
CA ALA A 83 6.91 -0.03 -6.31
C ALA A 83 7.67 0.86 -5.32
N GLU A 84 8.69 1.60 -5.77
CA GLU A 84 9.45 2.53 -4.91
C GLU A 84 8.59 3.67 -4.37
N GLN A 85 7.67 4.22 -5.19
CA GLN A 85 6.76 5.25 -4.71
C GLN A 85 5.95 4.75 -3.52
N ILE A 86 5.32 3.58 -3.67
CA ILE A 86 4.44 3.01 -2.64
C ILE A 86 5.23 2.51 -1.43
N ALA A 87 6.42 1.94 -1.66
CA ALA A 87 7.25 1.36 -0.62
C ALA A 87 7.77 2.41 0.38
N TRP A 88 8.18 3.59 -0.08
CA TRP A 88 8.76 4.60 0.81
C TRP A 88 8.69 6.05 0.32
N LYS A 89 8.88 6.37 -0.97
CA LYS A 89 9.00 7.78 -1.43
C LYS A 89 7.75 8.61 -1.14
N ASN A 90 6.57 7.99 -1.25
CA ASN A 90 5.30 8.64 -0.94
C ASN A 90 5.22 9.01 0.54
N GLY A 91 5.70 8.12 1.43
CA GLY A 91 5.76 8.35 2.87
C GLY A 91 6.70 9.52 3.20
N GLU A 92 7.90 9.54 2.63
CA GLU A 92 8.85 10.66 2.83
C GLU A 92 8.31 11.99 2.30
N ARG A 93 7.60 11.98 1.16
CA ARG A 93 6.99 13.21 0.63
C ARG A 93 5.90 13.76 1.54
N LEU A 94 5.10 12.88 2.15
CA LEU A 94 3.98 13.28 3.02
C LEU A 94 4.44 13.63 4.44
N PHE A 95 5.44 12.91 4.93
CA PHE A 95 6.00 13.05 6.28
C PHE A 95 7.53 13.20 6.17
N PRO A 96 8.02 14.34 5.68
CA PRO A 96 9.45 14.55 5.56
C PRO A 96 10.12 14.50 6.95
N PRO A 97 11.36 13.97 7.04
CA PRO A 97 12.09 14.02 8.29
C PRO A 97 12.22 15.48 8.75
N SER A 98 12.12 15.69 10.06
CA SER A 98 12.49 16.98 10.64
C SER A 98 13.94 17.32 10.26
N PRO A 99 14.23 18.61 9.98
CA PRO A 99 15.58 19.04 9.62
C PRO A 99 16.61 18.74 10.71
#